data_AF-A0A160MGU9-F1
#
_entry.id   AF-A0A160MGU9-F1
#
_cell.length_a   1.000
_cell.length_b   1.000
_cell.length_c   1.000
_cell.angle_alpha   90.00
_cell.angle_beta   90.00
_cell.angle_gamma   90.00
#
_symmetry.space_group_name_H-M   'P 1'
#
loop_
_entity.id
_entity.type
_entity.pdbx_description
1 polymer ?
#
loop_
_entity_poly.entity_id
_entity_poly.type
_entity_poly.pdbx_seq_one_letter_code
_entity_poly.pdbx_strand_id
1 'polypeptide(L)'
;MQIYSGKLVIDLATIVESDEEKVMKNNAHEALSSELMQELRVILGAAGYLAGSVGATLEKVDNVSLSDHSIIKSFVEQSKKDVYQVYNKANRSTFRIE
;
A
#
# COMPACT_ATOMS: atom_id res chain seq x y z
N MET A 1 7.06 -16.88 28.55
CA MET A 1 6.85 -16.00 27.38
C MET A 1 6.27 -16.84 26.26
N GLN A 2 5.31 -16.28 25.51
CA GLN A 2 4.74 -16.94 24.32
C GLN A 2 4.96 -16.02 23.11
N ILE A 3 5.24 -16.62 21.96
CA ILE A 3 5.48 -15.91 20.71
C ILE A 3 4.29 -16.19 19.79
N TYR A 4 3.70 -15.12 19.25
CA TYR A 4 2.65 -15.19 18.24
C TYR A 4 3.24 -14.79 16.89
N SER A 5 2.94 -15.54 15.84
CA SER A 5 3.46 -15.32 14.49
C SER A 5 2.33 -15.42 13.47
N GLY A 6 2.39 -14.58 12.44
CA GLY A 6 1.37 -14.48 11.40
C GLY A 6 1.83 -13.60 10.25
N LYS A 7 0.88 -13.21 9.38
CA LYS A 7 1.12 -12.34 8.23
C LYS A 7 0.07 -11.24 8.14
N LEU A 8 0.51 -10.03 7.79
CA LEU A 8 -0.36 -8.95 7.35
C LEU A 8 -0.53 -9.08 5.82
N VAL A 9 -1.77 -9.06 5.34
CA VAL A 9 -2.09 -9.08 3.91
C VAL A 9 -2.84 -7.80 3.59
N ILE A 10 -2.36 -7.07 2.58
CA ILE A 10 -2.99 -5.85 2.07
C ILE A 10 -3.22 -6.08 0.58
N ASP A 11 -4.49 -6.08 0.17
CA ASP A 11 -4.85 -6.19 -1.25
C ASP A 11 -4.62 -4.83 -1.93
N LEU A 12 -3.88 -4.85 -3.03
CA LEU A 12 -3.49 -3.65 -3.78
C LEU A 12 -3.88 -3.80 -5.26
N ALA A 13 -4.35 -2.71 -5.85
CA ALA A 13 -4.62 -2.61 -7.27
C ALA A 13 -4.20 -1.24 -7.79
N THR A 14 -3.65 -1.20 -9.00
CA THR A 14 -3.25 0.04 -9.67
C THR A 14 -3.54 -0.04 -11.16
N ILE A 15 -3.69 1.13 -11.78
CA ILE A 15 -3.84 1.27 -13.23
C ILE A 15 -2.53 1.83 -13.76
N VAL A 16 -1.98 1.19 -14.78
CA VAL A 16 -0.81 1.67 -15.53
C VAL A 16 -1.20 1.93 -16.97
N GLU A 17 -0.55 2.91 -17.59
CA GLU A 17 -0.72 3.17 -19.02
C GLU A 17 -0.22 1.99 -19.86
N SER A 18 -0.79 1.81 -21.05
CA SER A 18 -0.41 0.71 -21.95
C SER A 18 0.97 0.95 -22.55
N ASP A 19 1.87 0.00 -22.38
CA ASP A 19 3.25 0.02 -22.88
C ASP A 19 3.76 -1.43 -23.05
N GLU A 20 5.05 -1.62 -23.30
CA GLU A 20 5.71 -2.91 -23.22
C GLU A 20 5.52 -3.55 -21.84
N GLU A 21 5.27 -4.87 -21.78
CA GLU A 21 4.92 -5.58 -20.55
C GLU A 21 5.93 -5.35 -19.40
N LYS A 22 7.22 -5.31 -19.72
CA LYS A 22 8.28 -5.04 -18.74
C LYS A 22 8.19 -3.62 -18.17
N VAL A 23 7.85 -2.65 -19.01
CA VAL A 23 7.65 -1.24 -18.61
C VAL A 23 6.40 -1.14 -17.74
N MET A 24 5.29 -1.74 -18.17
CA MET A 24 4.05 -1.79 -17.39
C MET A 24 4.26 -2.45 -16.01
N LYS A 25 5.03 -3.56 -15.95
CA LYS A 25 5.35 -4.22 -14.68
C LYS A 25 6.17 -3.31 -13.78
N ASN A 26 7.16 -2.60 -14.31
CA ASN A 26 7.94 -1.65 -13.50
C ASN A 26 7.07 -0.50 -12.99
N ASN A 27 6.24 0.09 -13.86
CA ASN A 27 5.35 1.19 -13.50
C ASN A 27 4.33 0.78 -12.43
N ALA A 28 3.85 -0.47 -12.48
CA ALA A 28 2.94 -0.98 -11.46
C ALA A 28 3.59 -0.98 -10.05
N HIS A 29 4.91 -1.15 -9.98
CA HIS A 29 5.67 -1.18 -8.72
C HIS A 29 6.34 0.15 -8.37
N GLU A 30 6.27 1.17 -9.21
CA GLU A 30 7.03 2.43 -9.03
C GLU A 30 6.76 3.09 -7.68
N ALA A 31 5.50 3.10 -7.24
CA ALA A 31 5.10 3.66 -5.95
C ALA A 31 5.41 2.75 -4.73
N LEU A 32 5.81 1.49 -4.95
CA LEU A 32 6.19 0.55 -3.90
C LEU A 32 7.67 0.73 -3.54
N SER A 33 8.03 1.96 -3.14
CA SER A 33 9.41 2.37 -2.91
C SER A 33 10.00 1.79 -1.62
N SER A 34 11.33 1.85 -1.51
CA SER A 34 12.04 1.41 -0.29
C SER A 34 11.67 2.28 0.93
N GLU A 35 11.40 3.57 0.72
CA GLU A 35 10.94 4.49 1.76
C GLU A 35 9.60 4.04 2.34
N LEU A 36 8.62 3.69 1.49
CA LEU A 36 7.32 3.19 1.96
C LEU A 36 7.47 1.90 2.78
N MET A 37 8.29 0.96 2.31
CA MET A 37 8.55 -0.29 3.04
C MET A 37 9.22 -0.04 4.40
N GLN A 38 10.10 0.96 4.47
CA GLN A 38 10.74 1.38 5.71
C GLN A 38 9.75 2.04 6.66
N GLU A 39 8.86 2.91 6.18
CA GLU A 39 7.81 3.53 6.99
C GLU A 39 6.90 2.47 7.62
N LEU A 40 6.42 1.51 6.83
CA LEU A 40 5.61 0.39 7.32
C LEU A 40 6.34 -0.41 8.41
N ARG A 41 7.63 -0.72 8.21
CA ARG A 41 8.44 -1.43 9.19
C ARG A 41 8.56 -0.65 10.51
N VAL A 42 8.78 0.66 10.44
CA VAL A 42 8.89 1.54 11.63
C VAL A 42 7.55 1.61 12.38
N ILE A 43 6.43 1.76 11.66
CA ILE A 43 5.09 1.80 12.27
C ILE A 43 4.77 0.48 12.98
N LEU A 44 5.00 -0.66 12.31
CA LEU A 44 4.79 -1.99 12.90
C LEU A 44 5.70 -2.21 14.11
N GLY A 45 6.97 -1.82 14.02
CA GLY A 45 7.93 -1.88 15.12
C GLY A 45 7.51 -1.05 16.33
N ALA A 46 7.03 0.17 16.11
CA ALA A 46 6.50 1.04 17.17
C ALA A 46 5.26 0.45 17.87
N ALA A 47 4.48 -0.38 17.15
CA ALA A 47 3.35 -1.11 17.70
C ALA A 47 3.71 -2.46 18.35
N GLY A 48 5.01 -2.81 18.42
CA GLY A 48 5.50 -4.03 19.07
C GLY A 48 5.61 -5.26 18.16
N TYR A 49 5.44 -5.09 16.84
CA TYR A 49 5.58 -6.19 15.87
C TYR A 49 6.97 -6.22 15.24
N LEU A 50 7.52 -7.43 15.09
CA LEU A 50 8.74 -7.64 14.30
C LEU A 50 8.38 -7.92 12.84
N ALA A 51 8.59 -6.92 11.96
CA ALA A 51 8.48 -7.09 10.51
C ALA A 51 9.88 -7.30 9.89
N GLY A 52 10.27 -8.57 9.71
CA GLY A 52 11.61 -8.93 9.20
C GLY A 52 11.87 -8.46 7.77
N SER A 53 10.89 -8.65 6.88
CA SER A 53 10.87 -8.11 5.52
C SER A 53 9.47 -7.55 5.22
N VAL A 54 9.42 -6.44 4.48
CA VAL A 54 8.20 -5.84 3.95
C VAL A 54 8.45 -5.64 2.46
N GLY A 55 7.52 -6.10 1.65
CA GLY A 55 7.58 -6.02 0.19
C GLY A 55 6.21 -6.32 -0.39
N ALA A 56 6.04 -6.01 -1.67
CA ALA A 56 4.81 -6.26 -2.41
C ALA A 56 5.15 -6.66 -3.84
N THR A 57 4.24 -7.42 -4.45
CA THR A 57 4.34 -7.83 -5.85
C THR A 57 2.96 -7.67 -6.48
N LEU A 58 2.93 -7.01 -7.63
CA LEU A 58 1.74 -6.76 -8.42
C LEU A 58 1.86 -7.55 -9.72
N GLU A 59 0.83 -8.31 -10.03
CA GLU A 59 0.74 -9.08 -11.26
C GLU A 59 -0.41 -8.55 -12.13
N LYS A 60 -0.27 -8.73 -13.45
CA LYS A 60 -1.31 -8.35 -14.40
C LYS A 60 -2.56 -9.18 -14.16
N VAL A 61 -3.72 -8.52 -14.20
CA VAL A 61 -5.03 -9.18 -14.19
C VAL A 61 -5.59 -9.15 -15.61
N ASP A 62 -5.92 -10.32 -16.16
CA ASP A 62 -6.37 -10.42 -17.56
C ASP A 62 -7.83 -10.04 -17.79
N ASN A 63 -8.67 -10.11 -16.75
CA ASN A 63 -10.11 -9.83 -16.82
C ASN A 63 -10.50 -8.68 -15.88
N VAL A 64 -10.27 -7.45 -16.32
CA VAL A 64 -10.65 -6.24 -15.56
C VAL A 64 -11.96 -5.69 -16.11
N SER A 65 -12.94 -5.46 -15.24
CA SER A 65 -14.19 -4.81 -15.64
C SER A 65 -13.99 -3.30 -15.78
N LEU A 66 -14.78 -2.64 -16.64
CA LEU A 66 -14.78 -1.16 -16.72
C LEU A 66 -15.15 -0.52 -15.37
N SER A 67 -15.94 -1.20 -14.54
CA SER A 67 -16.24 -0.77 -13.17
C SER A 67 -15.01 -0.76 -12.27
N ASP A 68 -14.13 -1.76 -12.35
CA ASP A 68 -12.92 -1.83 -11.53
C ASP A 68 -12.00 -0.64 -11.84
N HIS A 69 -11.87 -0.30 -13.13
CA HIS A 69 -11.07 0.85 -13.55
C HIS A 69 -11.61 2.18 -12.98
N SER A 70 -12.93 2.36 -12.99
CA SER A 70 -13.56 3.55 -12.41
C SER A 70 -13.35 3.62 -10.90
N ILE A 71 -13.52 2.49 -10.20
CA ILE A 71 -13.36 2.41 -8.74
C ILE A 71 -11.94 2.75 -8.34
N ILE A 72 -10.94 2.12 -8.96
CA ILE A 72 -9.52 2.37 -8.66
C ILE A 72 -9.19 3.84 -8.91
N LYS A 73 -9.63 4.42 -10.03
CA LYS A 73 -9.36 5.81 -10.36
C LYS A 73 -9.96 6.77 -9.32
N SER A 74 -11.24 6.61 -8.99
CA SER A 74 -11.91 7.45 -7.99
C SER A 74 -11.26 7.31 -6.60
N PHE A 75 -10.89 6.09 -6.22
CA PHE A 75 -10.20 5.84 -4.95
C PHE A 75 -8.83 6.53 -4.89
N VAL A 76 -8.03 6.43 -5.98
CA VAL A 76 -6.71 7.08 -6.07
C VAL A 76 -6.84 8.60 -6.02
N GLU A 77 -7.80 9.18 -6.74
CA GLU A 77 -8.04 10.63 -6.74
C GLU A 77 -8.44 11.15 -5.36
N GLN A 78 -9.29 10.43 -4.64
CA GLN A 78 -9.68 10.78 -3.27
C GLN A 78 -8.50 10.61 -2.30
N SER A 79 -7.79 9.49 -2.38
CA SER A 79 -6.64 9.20 -1.52
C SER A 79 -5.51 10.21 -1.69
N LYS A 80 -5.27 10.73 -2.89
CA LYS A 80 -4.30 11.83 -3.13
C LYS A 80 -4.66 13.12 -2.39
N LYS A 81 -5.95 13.36 -2.11
CA LYS A 81 -6.39 14.51 -1.30
C LYS A 81 -6.21 14.21 0.19
N ASP A 82 -6.51 12.98 0.59
CA ASP A 82 -6.53 12.58 2.00
C ASP A 82 -5.13 12.29 2.56
N VAL A 83 -4.16 11.92 1.71
CA VAL A 83 -2.79 11.60 2.11
C VAL A 83 -2.10 12.75 2.86
N TYR A 84 -2.48 14.00 2.55
CA TYR A 84 -2.02 15.18 3.28
C TYR A 84 -2.43 15.13 4.75
N GLN A 85 -3.59 14.56 5.09
CA GLN A 85 -4.03 14.43 6.49
C GLN A 85 -3.18 13.43 7.27
N VAL A 86 -2.62 12.42 6.60
CA VAL A 86 -1.77 11.37 7.19
C VAL A 86 -0.36 11.89 7.46
N TYR A 87 0.25 12.54 6.48
CA TYR A 87 1.64 13.04 6.61
C TYR A 87 1.75 14.40 7.30
N ASN A 88 0.63 15.08 7.55
CA ASN A 88 0.64 16.29 8.37
C ASN A 88 0.88 15.91 9.84
N LYS A 89 2.09 16.21 10.34
CA LYS A 89 2.58 15.91 11.69
C LYS A 89 1.73 16.49 12.83
N ALA A 90 0.77 17.38 12.53
CA ALA A 90 -0.20 17.89 13.49
C ALA A 90 -1.36 16.92 13.80
N ASN A 91 -1.63 15.92 12.95
CA ASN A 91 -2.75 14.98 13.09
C ASN A 91 -2.37 13.70 13.84
N ARG A 92 -1.84 13.81 15.06
CA ARG A 92 -1.73 12.65 15.96
C ARG A 92 -3.09 12.33 16.56
N SER A 93 -3.86 11.47 15.90
CA SER A 93 -5.07 10.91 16.46
C SER A 93 -4.74 9.57 17.12
N THR A 94 -4.66 9.56 18.46
CA THR A 94 -4.45 8.34 19.25
C THR A 94 -5.79 7.63 19.40
N PHE A 95 -5.96 6.49 18.73
CA PHE A 95 -7.14 5.65 18.93
C PHE A 95 -6.75 4.43 19.77
N ARG A 96 -7.46 4.25 20.89
CA ARG A 96 -7.41 3.03 21.69
C ARG A 96 -8.40 2.06 21.06
N ILE A 97 -7.92 0.90 20.62
CA ILE A 97 -8.80 -0.20 20.22
C ILE A 97 -9.22 -0.88 21.53
N GLU A 98 -10.52 -0.87 21.83
CA GLU A 98 -11.13 -1.63 22.92
C GLU A 98 -11.28 -3.11 22.57
#